data_AF-A0A968GLI1-F1
#
_entry.id   AF-A0A968GLI1-F1
#
_cell.length_a   1.000
_cell.length_b   1.000
_cell.length_c   1.000
_cell.angle_alpha   90.00
_cell.angle_beta   90.00
_cell.angle_gamma   90.00
#
_symmetry.space_group_name_H-M   'P 1'
#
loop_
_entity.id
_entity.type
_entity.pdbx_description
1 polymer ?
#
loop_
_entity_poly.entity_id
_entity_poly.type
_entity_poly.pdbx_seq_one_letter_code
_entity_poly.pdbx_strand_id
1 'polypeptide(L)'
;MILSIDLGTSSVKGAIFLESRLLRSLGRVIYKRQDASSWIVAIQELISSLAHAERADLAQIVISGQGPTIVPILRNQQILKPSFYYAKGAYYPAKQANIASYFLPKVAYLLRKKPRLSEQVHYFVNAPDFIAYWLTGEVVTSLPNHAYRELIWSPEEIQAYGFSPDWFPPYAQDTAIGTVRQALRQAWMLPRRVVVYTTTFDFLSALLGSQSTQVGDVLNRAGMSEGINFITNQIPDTSLLPTVDSFWRITPHVLPHLYNVGVVFNEVGQLMQQHNYDLDEVEIQLHVAKITRIWNEMQPINVKQIRLCGGQTYHQDLNAMKRRLSHHPLHVLRFNQPELTGNAMYGAWLSGYYATLEESVDAIGKEVN
;
A
#
# COMPACT_ATOMS: atom_id res chain seq x y z
N MET A 1 1.94 21.89 4.05
CA MET A 1 2.91 20.78 3.95
C MET A 1 2.20 19.45 4.20
N ILE A 2 2.59 18.40 3.48
CA ILE A 2 2.05 17.04 3.60
C ILE A 2 3.15 16.13 4.15
N LEU A 3 2.85 15.38 5.21
CA LEU A 3 3.66 14.25 5.66
C LEU A 3 3.06 12.97 5.07
N SER A 4 3.78 12.38 4.11
CA SER A 4 3.45 11.07 3.57
C SER A 4 4.07 9.98 4.44
N ILE A 5 3.28 8.97 4.80
CA ILE A 5 3.71 7.84 5.61
C ILE A 5 3.35 6.53 4.89
N ASP A 6 4.32 5.64 4.74
CA ASP A 6 4.08 4.27 4.29
C ASP A 6 4.33 3.27 5.42
N LEU A 7 3.27 2.56 5.81
CA LEU A 7 3.34 1.45 6.76
C LEU A 7 3.65 0.14 6.04
N GLY A 8 4.94 -0.12 5.83
CA GLY A 8 5.43 -1.38 5.28
C GLY A 8 5.41 -2.54 6.30
N THR A 9 5.93 -3.71 5.88
CA THR A 9 5.95 -4.98 6.67
C THR A 9 7.11 -5.14 7.66
N SER A 10 8.15 -4.30 7.56
CA SER A 10 9.29 -4.29 8.50
C SER A 10 9.70 -2.89 8.97
N SER A 11 9.14 -1.85 8.36
CA SER A 11 9.46 -0.46 8.69
C SER A 11 8.31 0.48 8.35
N VAL A 12 8.32 1.65 8.96
CA VAL A 12 7.54 2.80 8.51
C VAL A 12 8.47 3.75 7.76
N LYS A 13 8.05 4.26 6.61
CA LYS A 13 8.80 5.28 5.85
C LYS A 13 8.06 6.60 5.89
N GLY A 14 8.80 7.70 5.78
CA GLY A 14 8.23 9.04 5.76
C GLY A 14 8.90 9.96 4.75
N ALA A 15 8.12 10.88 4.18
CA ALA A 15 8.63 12.00 3.39
C ALA A 15 7.72 13.21 3.53
N ILE A 16 8.33 14.38 3.38
CA ILE A 16 7.65 15.67 3.46
C ILE A 16 7.56 16.28 2.06
N PHE A 17 6.36 16.71 1.72
CA PHE A 17 6.06 17.42 0.48
C PHE A 17 5.55 18.83 0.78
N LEU A 18 6.01 19.77 -0.02
CA LEU A 18 5.52 21.15 -0.02
C LEU A 18 5.06 21.47 -1.44
N GLU A 19 3.75 21.76 -1.57
CA GLU A 19 3.12 21.94 -2.88
C GLU A 19 3.36 20.68 -3.74
N SER A 20 4.01 20.83 -4.89
CA SER A 20 4.32 19.75 -5.83
C SER A 20 5.67 19.09 -5.60
N ARG A 21 6.46 19.56 -4.63
CA ARG A 21 7.87 19.22 -4.49
C ARG A 21 8.13 18.30 -3.31
N LEU A 22 9.00 17.31 -3.52
CA LEU A 22 9.62 16.55 -2.43
C LEU A 22 10.59 17.49 -1.70
N LEU A 23 10.28 17.84 -0.46
CA LEU A 23 11.15 18.68 0.37
C LEU A 23 12.24 17.83 1.04
N ARG A 24 11.86 16.70 1.63
CA ARG A 24 12.78 15.86 2.39
C ARG A 24 12.26 14.42 2.54
N SER A 25 13.13 13.44 2.33
CA SER A 25 12.89 12.07 2.78
C SER A 25 13.30 11.94 4.25
N LEU A 26 12.44 11.33 5.07
CA LEU A 26 12.70 11.07 6.48
C LEU A 26 13.40 9.72 6.72
N GLY A 27 13.63 8.96 5.64
CA GLY A 27 14.15 7.60 5.73
C GLY A 27 13.10 6.59 6.22
N ARG A 28 13.59 5.52 6.85
CA ARG A 28 12.78 4.41 7.36
C ARG A 28 13.08 4.17 8.83
N VAL A 29 12.03 3.94 9.61
CA VAL A 29 12.11 3.50 11.00
C VAL A 29 11.75 2.01 11.05
N ILE A 30 12.72 1.18 11.39
CA ILE A 30 12.57 -0.28 11.45
C ILE A 30 11.92 -0.65 12.78
N TYR A 31 10.84 -1.43 12.75
CA TYR A 31 10.19 -1.88 13.97
C TYR A 31 10.74 -3.24 14.44
N LYS A 32 10.91 -3.37 15.76
CA LYS A 32 11.45 -4.59 16.40
C LYS A 32 10.44 -5.75 16.41
N ARG A 33 9.14 -5.44 16.45
CA ARG A 33 8.07 -6.44 16.47
C ARG A 33 7.00 -6.08 15.45
N GLN A 34 6.39 -7.11 14.88
CA GLN A 34 5.24 -6.99 14.00
C GLN A 34 3.96 -6.90 14.85
N ASP A 35 3.72 -5.72 15.43
CA ASP A 35 2.53 -5.40 16.20
C ASP A 35 2.16 -3.91 16.08
N ALA A 36 0.92 -3.57 16.42
CA ALA A 36 0.38 -2.21 16.35
C ALA A 36 1.16 -1.21 17.23
N SER A 37 1.66 -1.64 18.39
CA SER A 37 2.43 -0.77 19.29
C SER A 37 3.74 -0.32 18.66
N SER A 38 4.40 -1.22 17.93
CA SER A 38 5.66 -0.93 17.26
C SER A 38 5.47 -0.01 16.06
N TRP A 39 4.34 -0.10 15.36
CA TRP A 39 3.96 0.86 14.32
C TRP A 39 3.76 2.27 14.89
N ILE A 40 3.06 2.37 16.03
CA ILE A 40 2.84 3.65 16.72
C ILE A 40 4.18 4.29 17.10
N VAL A 41 5.08 3.53 17.72
CA VAL A 41 6.41 4.03 18.11
C VAL A 41 7.19 4.52 16.89
N ALA A 42 7.17 3.78 15.78
CA ALA A 42 7.87 4.17 14.57
C ALA A 42 7.31 5.47 13.95
N ILE A 43 5.99 5.66 13.99
CA ILE A 43 5.35 6.90 13.51
C ILE A 43 5.66 8.07 14.45
N GLN A 44 5.65 7.84 15.77
CA GLN A 44 6.06 8.84 16.75
C GLN A 44 7.51 9.30 16.50
N GLU A 45 8.41 8.39 16.17
CA GLU A 45 9.79 8.70 15.83
C GLU A 45 9.89 9.54 14.55
N LEU A 46 9.18 9.16 13.48
CA LEU A 46 9.11 9.96 12.25
C LEU A 46 8.62 11.38 12.49
N ILE A 47 7.51 11.55 13.24
CA ILE A 47 6.96 12.88 13.55
C ILE A 47 7.91 13.67 14.45
N SER A 48 8.59 13.01 15.39
CA SER A 48 9.58 13.65 16.25
C SER A 48 10.83 14.08 15.48
N SER A 49 11.14 13.46 14.34
CA SER A 49 12.24 13.86 13.46
C SER A 49 11.96 15.14 12.63
N LEU A 50 10.73 15.66 12.68
CA LEU A 50 10.37 16.90 11.99
C LEU A 50 11.01 18.11 12.67
N ALA A 51 11.57 19.01 11.86
CA ALA A 51 12.07 20.31 12.29
C ALA A 51 10.91 21.21 12.76
N HIS A 52 11.22 22.25 13.55
CA HIS A 52 10.20 23.15 14.09
C HIS A 52 9.36 23.81 12.98
N ALA A 53 9.99 24.30 11.91
CA ALA A 53 9.30 24.88 10.76
C ALA A 53 8.38 23.86 10.05
N GLU A 54 8.85 22.62 9.88
CA GLU A 54 8.05 21.54 9.26
C GLU A 54 6.81 21.22 10.11
N ARG A 55 6.94 21.16 11.43
CA ARG A 55 5.81 20.97 12.36
C ARG A 55 4.83 22.14 12.33
N ALA A 56 5.36 23.36 12.27
CA ALA A 56 4.55 24.57 12.17
C ALA A 56 3.72 24.60 10.89
N ASP A 57 4.29 24.08 9.79
CA ASP A 57 3.65 24.09 8.47
C ASP A 57 2.88 22.83 8.08
N LEU A 58 2.98 21.78 8.90
CA LEU A 58 2.29 20.52 8.68
C LEU A 58 0.78 20.73 8.69
N ALA A 59 0.15 20.46 7.56
CA ALA A 59 -1.30 20.60 7.38
C ALA A 59 -2.00 19.24 7.25
N GLN A 60 -1.28 18.23 6.76
CA GLN A 60 -1.86 16.95 6.40
C GLN A 60 -0.89 15.80 6.68
N ILE A 61 -1.43 14.66 7.09
CA ILE A 61 -0.75 13.37 7.13
C ILE A 61 -1.49 12.43 6.19
N VAL A 62 -0.80 11.80 5.24
CA VAL A 62 -1.40 10.84 4.31
C VAL A 62 -0.73 9.49 4.47
N ILE A 63 -1.53 8.45 4.71
CA ILE A 63 -1.05 7.12 5.07
C ILE A 63 -1.37 6.11 3.97
N SER A 64 -0.37 5.35 3.59
CA SER A 64 -0.54 4.07 2.91
C SER A 64 -0.06 2.95 3.80
N GLY A 65 -0.44 1.72 3.51
CA GLY A 65 0.17 0.60 4.20
C GLY A 65 -0.08 -0.76 3.58
N GLN A 66 0.64 -1.73 4.15
CA GLN A 66 0.53 -3.13 3.82
C GLN A 66 -0.88 -3.68 4.11
N GLY A 67 -1.36 -4.55 3.23
CA GLY A 67 -2.64 -5.23 3.37
C GLY A 67 -2.71 -6.48 2.48
N PRO A 68 -3.69 -7.37 2.68
CA PRO A 68 -4.83 -7.32 3.62
C PRO A 68 -4.48 -7.77 5.05
N THR A 69 -4.13 -6.84 5.94
CA THR A 69 -3.82 -7.13 7.34
C THR A 69 -4.99 -6.71 8.22
N ILE A 70 -5.45 -7.60 9.09
CA ILE A 70 -6.54 -7.31 10.03
C ILE A 70 -5.99 -6.91 11.40
N VAL A 71 -6.43 -5.77 11.91
CA VAL A 71 -6.16 -5.31 13.27
C VAL A 71 -7.47 -5.35 14.07
N PRO A 72 -7.59 -6.24 15.08
CA PRO A 72 -8.75 -6.23 15.97
C PRO A 72 -8.63 -5.12 17.02
N ILE A 73 -9.61 -4.23 17.04
CA ILE A 73 -9.81 -3.21 18.08
C ILE A 73 -10.85 -3.76 19.05
N LEU A 74 -10.50 -3.90 20.33
CA LEU A 74 -11.40 -4.40 21.36
C LEU A 74 -12.29 -3.28 21.91
N ARG A 75 -13.43 -3.64 22.54
CA ARG A 75 -14.38 -2.71 23.16
C ARG A 75 -13.75 -1.83 24.25
N ASN A 76 -12.76 -2.36 24.95
CA ASN A 76 -11.95 -1.63 25.94
C ASN A 76 -10.81 -0.81 25.30
N GLN A 77 -10.80 -0.65 23.98
CA GLN A 77 -9.78 0.04 23.18
C GLN A 77 -8.39 -0.61 23.23
N GLN A 78 -8.25 -1.80 23.81
CA GLN A 78 -7.03 -2.59 23.67
C GLN A 78 -6.90 -3.10 22.23
N ILE A 79 -5.66 -3.19 21.77
CA ILE A 79 -5.34 -3.63 20.41
C ILE A 79 -4.65 -4.98 20.51
N LEU A 80 -5.21 -5.97 19.82
CA LEU A 80 -4.58 -7.28 19.74
C LEU A 80 -3.54 -7.35 18.63
N LYS A 81 -2.70 -8.37 18.69
CA LYS A 81 -1.72 -8.67 17.64
C LYS A 81 -2.43 -8.76 16.28
N PRO A 82 -2.00 -7.99 15.26
CA PRO A 82 -2.58 -8.04 13.92
C PRO A 82 -2.48 -9.44 13.29
N SER A 83 -3.47 -9.78 12.48
CA SER A 83 -3.42 -10.92 11.56
C SER A 83 -2.88 -10.44 10.22
N PHE A 84 -1.58 -10.63 10.02
CA PHE A 84 -0.85 -10.13 8.86
C PHE A 84 -1.27 -10.79 7.55
N TYR A 85 -1.12 -10.09 6.42
CA TYR A 85 -1.51 -10.62 5.11
C TYR A 85 -0.79 -11.92 4.73
N TYR A 86 0.50 -12.05 5.04
CA TYR A 86 1.32 -13.25 4.79
C TYR A 86 1.12 -14.35 5.83
N ALA A 87 0.42 -14.09 6.94
CA ALA A 87 0.14 -15.13 7.91
C ALA A 87 -0.74 -16.22 7.27
N LYS A 88 -0.29 -17.49 7.39
CA LYS A 88 -1.06 -18.66 6.96
C LYS A 88 -2.37 -18.69 7.75
N GLY A 89 -3.47 -18.89 7.04
CA GLY A 89 -4.78 -18.99 7.66
C GLY A 89 -5.82 -18.15 6.95
N ALA A 90 -6.70 -18.84 6.25
CA ALA A 90 -7.95 -18.35 5.74
C ALA A 90 -8.99 -19.44 6.03
N TYR A 91 -10.20 -19.06 6.38
CA TYR A 91 -11.31 -19.99 6.47
C TYR A 91 -12.41 -19.51 5.53
N TYR A 92 -12.90 -20.41 4.69
CA TYR A 92 -14.00 -20.16 3.77
C TYR A 92 -15.21 -21.00 4.20
N PRO A 93 -16.44 -20.44 4.13
CA PRO A 93 -17.65 -21.18 4.46
C PRO A 93 -17.87 -22.31 3.44
N ALA A 94 -18.35 -23.46 3.90
CA ALA A 94 -18.46 -24.69 3.09
C ALA A 94 -19.49 -24.62 1.94
N LYS A 95 -20.31 -23.57 1.85
CA LYS A 95 -21.47 -23.47 0.95
C LYS A 95 -21.42 -22.32 -0.07
N GLN A 96 -20.32 -21.58 -0.21
CA GLN A 96 -20.22 -20.54 -1.25
C GLN A 96 -18.94 -20.70 -2.08
N ALA A 97 -19.15 -20.89 -3.38
CA ALA A 97 -18.13 -20.63 -4.39
C ALA A 97 -18.08 -19.12 -4.60
N ASN A 98 -16.89 -18.54 -4.48
CA ASN A 98 -16.54 -17.13 -4.79
C ASN A 98 -16.75 -16.12 -3.66
N ILE A 99 -15.99 -16.28 -2.56
CA ILE A 99 -15.66 -15.15 -1.68
C ILE A 99 -14.59 -14.29 -2.37
N ALA A 100 -14.93 -13.04 -2.69
CA ALA A 100 -14.06 -12.04 -3.26
C ALA A 100 -13.21 -11.32 -2.20
N SER A 101 -13.72 -11.16 -0.98
CA SER A 101 -12.99 -10.47 0.08
C SER A 101 -11.64 -11.11 0.41
N TYR A 102 -10.61 -10.27 0.45
CA TYR A 102 -9.28 -10.65 0.93
C TYR A 102 -9.15 -10.64 2.46
N PHE A 103 -10.15 -10.13 3.18
CA PHE A 103 -10.10 -9.84 4.61
C PHE A 103 -11.00 -10.77 5.44
N LEU A 104 -12.23 -11.01 5.00
CA LEU A 104 -13.21 -11.83 5.72
C LEU A 104 -12.72 -13.26 5.98
N PRO A 105 -12.04 -13.97 5.05
CA PRO A 105 -11.47 -15.28 5.35
C PRO A 105 -10.44 -15.25 6.49
N LYS A 106 -9.70 -14.14 6.64
CA LYS A 106 -8.72 -13.95 7.73
C LYS A 106 -9.41 -13.63 9.05
N VAL A 107 -10.47 -12.82 9.04
CA VAL A 107 -11.31 -12.60 10.22
C VAL A 107 -11.88 -13.94 10.71
N ALA A 108 -12.41 -14.75 9.79
CA ALA A 108 -12.95 -16.07 10.08
C ALA A 108 -11.91 -16.99 10.72
N TYR A 109 -10.71 -17.04 10.13
CA TYR A 109 -9.60 -17.80 10.68
C TYR A 109 -9.23 -17.36 12.11
N LEU A 110 -9.17 -16.04 12.34
CA LEU A 110 -8.84 -15.47 13.65
C LEU A 110 -9.88 -15.82 14.71
N LEU A 111 -11.18 -15.70 14.38
CA LEU A 111 -12.28 -16.06 15.27
C LEU A 111 -12.29 -17.57 15.59
N ARG A 112 -11.98 -18.45 14.62
CA ARG A 112 -11.83 -19.89 14.88
C ARG A 112 -10.68 -20.19 15.83
N LYS A 113 -9.57 -19.45 15.73
CA LYS A 113 -8.41 -19.61 16.62
C LYS A 113 -8.66 -19.02 18.01
N LYS A 114 -9.49 -17.97 18.12
CA LYS A 114 -9.83 -17.29 19.37
C LYS A 114 -11.35 -17.04 19.44
N PRO A 115 -12.17 -18.06 19.76
CA PRO A 115 -13.63 -17.92 19.72
C PRO A 115 -14.18 -16.79 20.58
N ARG A 116 -13.63 -16.59 21.79
CA ARG A 116 -14.03 -15.50 22.69
C ARG A 116 -13.71 -14.09 22.18
N LEU A 117 -13.01 -13.95 21.05
CA LEU A 117 -12.72 -12.64 20.45
C LEU A 117 -14.00 -11.98 19.93
N SER A 118 -15.00 -12.73 19.48
CA SER A 118 -16.28 -12.18 19.00
C SER A 118 -17.02 -11.39 20.08
N GLU A 119 -16.86 -11.76 21.35
CA GLU A 119 -17.44 -11.07 22.50
C GLU A 119 -16.69 -9.78 22.86
N GLN A 120 -15.40 -9.69 22.51
CA GLN A 120 -14.50 -8.61 22.93
C GLN A 120 -14.24 -7.57 21.84
N VAL A 121 -14.33 -7.97 20.57
CA VAL A 121 -14.05 -7.09 19.44
C VAL A 121 -15.11 -6.00 19.31
N HIS A 122 -14.65 -4.78 19.07
CA HIS A 122 -15.46 -3.68 18.62
C HIS A 122 -15.40 -3.61 17.10
N TYR A 123 -14.18 -3.54 16.54
CA TYR A 123 -13.97 -3.40 15.10
C TYR A 123 -12.81 -4.27 14.58
N PHE A 124 -12.94 -4.73 13.35
CA PHE A 124 -11.83 -5.18 12.52
C PHE A 124 -11.51 -4.09 11.50
N VAL A 125 -10.26 -3.64 11.49
CA VAL A 125 -9.79 -2.61 10.54
C VAL A 125 -8.55 -3.09 9.80
N ASN A 126 -8.29 -2.50 8.63
CA ASN A 126 -7.02 -2.67 7.95
C ASN A 126 -5.90 -1.91 8.69
N ALA A 127 -4.64 -2.29 8.48
CA ALA A 127 -3.48 -1.68 9.15
C ALA A 127 -3.34 -0.14 9.00
N PRO A 128 -3.42 0.44 7.79
CA PRO A 128 -3.39 1.90 7.60
C PRO A 128 -4.60 2.61 8.24
N ASP A 129 -5.79 2.01 8.17
CA ASP A 129 -6.99 2.56 8.83
C ASP A 129 -6.86 2.54 10.35
N PHE A 130 -6.20 1.52 10.90
CA PHE A 130 -5.86 1.49 12.33
C PHE A 130 -4.95 2.67 12.72
N ILE A 131 -3.95 3.01 11.91
CA ILE A 131 -3.10 4.18 12.18
C ILE A 131 -3.90 5.47 12.09
N ALA A 132 -4.76 5.60 11.08
CA ALA A 132 -5.65 6.76 10.96
C ALA A 132 -6.56 6.89 12.19
N TYR A 133 -7.18 5.79 12.65
CA TYR A 133 -7.97 5.74 13.88
C TYR A 133 -7.17 6.16 15.11
N TRP A 134 -5.94 5.65 15.27
CA TRP A 134 -5.08 6.03 16.38
C TRP A 134 -4.77 7.53 16.37
N LEU A 135 -4.52 8.12 15.18
CA LEU A 135 -4.28 9.54 15.02
C LEU A 135 -5.53 10.40 15.27
N THR A 136 -6.71 9.98 14.82
CA THR A 136 -7.91 10.84 14.73
C THR A 136 -8.98 10.53 15.76
N GLY A 137 -9.16 9.26 16.12
CA GLY A 137 -10.35 8.79 16.87
C GLY A 137 -11.46 8.23 16.00
N GLU A 138 -11.40 8.50 14.70
CA GLU A 138 -12.43 8.12 13.74
C GLU A 138 -12.19 6.69 13.24
N VAL A 139 -13.20 5.83 13.35
CA VAL A 139 -13.13 4.44 12.89
C VAL A 139 -13.87 4.33 11.57
N VAL A 140 -13.12 4.12 10.49
CA VAL A 140 -13.67 3.96 9.13
C VAL A 140 -12.85 2.94 8.36
N THR A 141 -13.41 2.48 7.25
CA THR A 141 -12.73 1.69 6.23
C THR A 141 -12.44 2.59 5.05
N SER A 142 -11.17 2.92 4.79
CA SER A 142 -10.85 3.81 3.67
C SER A 142 -11.09 3.14 2.32
N LEU A 143 -11.62 3.91 1.37
CA LEU A 143 -12.06 3.40 0.09
C LEU A 143 -11.67 4.35 -1.07
N PRO A 144 -10.50 4.18 -1.69
CA PRO A 144 -10.02 5.05 -2.77
C PRO A 144 -10.69 4.76 -4.13
N ASN A 145 -11.45 3.67 -4.22
CA ASN A 145 -12.30 3.36 -5.35
C ASN A 145 -13.43 2.45 -4.86
N HIS A 146 -14.68 2.78 -5.17
CA HIS A 146 -15.86 2.04 -4.72
C HIS A 146 -15.82 0.55 -5.08
N ALA A 147 -15.17 0.17 -6.19
CA ALA A 147 -15.02 -1.23 -6.60
C ALA A 147 -14.23 -2.09 -5.60
N TYR A 148 -13.50 -1.49 -4.66
CA TYR A 148 -12.84 -2.22 -3.58
C TYR A 148 -13.79 -2.73 -2.49
N ARG A 149 -15.05 -2.28 -2.44
CA ARG A 149 -16.02 -2.74 -1.43
C ARG A 149 -16.12 -4.26 -1.39
N GLU A 150 -16.22 -4.89 -2.55
CA GLU A 150 -16.30 -6.36 -2.66
C GLU A 150 -14.98 -7.07 -2.27
N LEU A 151 -13.83 -6.43 -2.51
CA LEU A 151 -12.52 -6.99 -2.18
C LEU A 151 -12.13 -6.80 -0.70
N ILE A 152 -12.78 -5.85 -0.01
CA ILE A 152 -12.59 -5.59 1.41
C ILE A 152 -13.65 -6.35 2.21
N TRP A 153 -14.91 -5.93 2.16
CA TRP A 153 -16.07 -6.65 2.72
C TRP A 153 -17.39 -6.05 2.21
N SER A 154 -18.27 -6.90 1.71
CA SER A 154 -19.65 -6.53 1.36
C SER A 154 -20.64 -7.07 2.41
N PRO A 155 -21.82 -6.44 2.57
CA PRO A 155 -22.88 -6.93 3.47
C PRO A 155 -23.23 -8.40 3.20
N GLU A 156 -23.27 -8.80 1.94
CA GLU A 156 -23.59 -10.15 1.49
C GLU A 156 -22.54 -11.17 1.99
N GLU A 157 -21.26 -10.84 1.88
CA GLU A 157 -20.19 -11.71 2.39
C GLU A 157 -20.12 -11.70 3.91
N ILE A 158 -20.31 -10.54 4.57
CA ILE A 158 -20.42 -10.47 6.04
C ILE A 158 -21.51 -11.42 6.54
N GLN A 159 -22.68 -11.41 5.89
CA GLN A 159 -23.78 -12.32 6.20
C GLN A 159 -23.42 -13.78 5.90
N ALA A 160 -22.76 -14.07 4.78
CA ALA A 160 -22.31 -15.40 4.40
C ALA A 160 -21.39 -16.04 5.45
N TYR A 161 -20.53 -15.24 6.07
CA TYR A 161 -19.69 -15.66 7.20
C TYR A 161 -20.43 -15.76 8.53
N GLY A 162 -21.66 -15.26 8.63
CA GLY A 162 -22.41 -15.14 9.88
C GLY A 162 -21.79 -14.15 10.86
N PHE A 163 -21.09 -13.13 10.36
CA PHE A 163 -20.48 -12.10 11.20
C PHE A 163 -21.47 -11.01 11.56
N SER A 164 -21.22 -10.32 12.68
CA SER A 164 -21.93 -9.09 13.02
C SER A 164 -21.48 -7.96 12.09
N PRO A 165 -22.41 -7.25 11.40
CA PRO A 165 -22.07 -6.09 10.60
C PRO A 165 -21.38 -4.98 11.41
N ASP A 166 -21.70 -4.86 12.71
CA ASP A 166 -21.15 -3.82 13.60
C ASP A 166 -19.64 -3.96 13.83
N TRP A 167 -19.06 -5.13 13.53
CA TRP A 167 -17.60 -5.32 13.59
C TRP A 167 -16.85 -4.63 12.45
N PHE A 168 -17.55 -4.19 11.41
CA PHE A 168 -16.94 -3.64 10.20
C PHE A 168 -17.29 -2.15 10.08
N PRO A 169 -16.30 -1.25 10.17
CA PRO A 169 -16.56 0.18 10.13
C PRO A 169 -17.15 0.64 8.79
N PRO A 170 -17.90 1.76 8.78
CA PRO A 170 -18.43 2.33 7.55
C PRO A 170 -17.30 2.75 6.60
N TYR A 171 -17.61 2.77 5.31
CA TYR A 171 -16.66 3.19 4.29
C TYR A 171 -16.50 4.71 4.24
N ALA A 172 -15.26 5.18 4.20
CA ALA A 172 -14.89 6.56 3.93
C ALA A 172 -14.28 6.65 2.53
N GLN A 173 -15.11 7.01 1.56
CA GLN A 173 -14.69 7.14 0.16
C GLN A 173 -14.13 8.53 -0.12
N ASP A 174 -12.90 8.58 -0.64
CA ASP A 174 -12.26 9.81 -1.16
C ASP A 174 -12.41 11.02 -0.24
N THR A 175 -12.24 10.82 1.08
CA THR A 175 -12.49 11.86 2.08
C THR A 175 -11.46 11.86 3.19
N ALA A 176 -11.40 12.97 3.92
CA ALA A 176 -10.63 13.07 5.15
C ALA A 176 -11.17 12.07 6.19
N ILE A 177 -10.28 11.32 6.83
CA ILE A 177 -10.65 10.42 7.92
C ILE A 177 -10.99 11.21 9.17
N GLY A 178 -10.25 12.28 9.43
CA GLY A 178 -10.44 13.13 10.59
C GLY A 178 -9.22 14.02 10.79
N THR A 179 -9.08 14.57 11.99
CA THR A 179 -7.92 15.41 12.34
C THR A 179 -7.18 14.86 13.54
N VAL A 180 -5.86 15.04 13.57
CA VAL A 180 -5.01 14.53 14.65
C VAL A 180 -5.56 14.99 16.00
N ARG A 181 -5.78 14.02 16.91
CA ARG A 181 -6.32 14.23 18.26
C ARG A 181 -5.55 15.34 18.97
N GLN A 182 -6.26 16.14 19.77
CA GLN A 182 -5.68 17.28 20.48
C GLN A 182 -4.46 16.91 21.34
N ALA A 183 -4.54 15.79 22.07
CA ALA A 183 -3.44 15.33 22.92
C ALA A 183 -2.16 15.04 22.11
N LEU A 184 -2.28 14.42 20.92
CA LEU A 184 -1.15 14.15 20.04
C LEU A 184 -0.60 15.44 19.42
N ARG A 185 -1.48 16.37 19.01
CA ARG A 185 -1.05 17.68 18.50
C ARG A 185 -0.25 18.48 19.53
N GLN A 186 -0.69 18.46 20.79
CA GLN A 186 0.03 19.10 21.89
C GLN A 186 1.38 18.43 22.14
N ALA A 187 1.40 17.09 22.23
CA ALA A 187 2.64 16.33 22.44
C ALA A 187 3.68 16.54 21.34
N TRP A 188 3.24 16.73 20.09
CA TRP A 188 4.13 16.95 18.95
C TRP A 188 4.37 18.42 18.61
N MET A 189 3.77 19.35 19.35
CA MET A 189 3.84 20.79 19.08
C MET A 189 3.37 21.14 17.65
N LEU A 190 2.21 20.62 17.24
CA LEU A 190 1.59 20.89 15.94
C LEU A 190 0.57 22.04 16.06
N PRO A 191 0.94 23.29 15.74
CA PRO A 191 0.08 24.45 15.97
C PRO A 191 -1.15 24.45 15.06
N ARG A 192 -1.04 23.89 13.85
CA ARG A 192 -2.14 23.77 12.89
C ARG A 192 -3.00 22.55 13.15
N ARG A 193 -4.26 22.62 12.73
CA ARG A 193 -5.13 21.45 12.63
C ARG A 193 -4.59 20.57 11.50
N VAL A 194 -4.15 19.36 11.83
CA VAL A 194 -3.56 18.42 10.88
C VAL A 194 -4.62 17.41 10.45
N VAL A 195 -4.95 17.39 9.16
CA VAL A 195 -5.94 16.48 8.57
C VAL A 195 -5.28 15.15 8.23
N VAL A 196 -5.99 14.04 8.41
CA VAL A 196 -5.49 12.69 8.10
C VAL A 196 -6.26 12.09 6.93
N TYR A 197 -5.53 11.61 5.94
CA TYR A 197 -6.04 10.87 4.79
C TYR A 197 -5.35 9.50 4.69
N THR A 198 -5.91 8.62 3.87
CA THR A 198 -5.31 7.31 3.57
C THR A 198 -5.60 6.91 2.14
N THR A 199 -4.60 6.39 1.44
CA THR A 199 -4.74 5.76 0.12
C THR A 199 -5.08 4.27 0.26
N THR A 200 -5.35 3.83 1.49
CA THR A 200 -5.52 2.44 1.91
C THR A 200 -4.26 1.61 1.64
N PHE A 201 -4.00 1.17 0.42
CA PHE A 201 -2.93 0.21 0.16
C PHE A 201 -1.66 0.88 -0.38
N ASP A 202 -0.51 0.39 0.09
CA ASP A 202 0.82 0.83 -0.37
C ASP A 202 0.97 0.72 -1.90
N PHE A 203 0.49 -0.35 -2.52
CA PHE A 203 0.59 -0.55 -3.95
C PHE A 203 -0.28 0.43 -4.74
N LEU A 204 -1.45 0.81 -4.21
CA LEU A 204 -2.31 1.80 -4.85
C LEU A 204 -1.64 3.17 -4.86
N SER A 205 -1.05 3.54 -3.73
CA SER A 205 -0.26 4.76 -3.64
C SER A 205 0.96 4.71 -4.56
N ALA A 206 1.68 3.58 -4.59
CA ALA A 206 2.83 3.41 -5.46
C ALA A 206 2.47 3.56 -6.95
N LEU A 207 1.29 3.09 -7.38
CA LEU A 207 0.82 3.28 -8.76
C LEU A 207 0.60 4.76 -9.11
N LEU A 208 0.03 5.54 -8.19
CA LEU A 208 -0.10 6.99 -8.35
C LEU A 208 1.29 7.66 -8.39
N GLY A 209 2.13 7.38 -7.40
CA GLY A 209 3.43 8.03 -7.25
C GLY A 209 4.43 7.68 -8.34
N SER A 210 4.27 6.54 -9.01
CA SER A 210 5.03 6.19 -10.20
C SER A 210 4.40 6.73 -11.49
N GLN A 211 3.26 7.40 -11.44
CA GLN A 211 2.47 7.79 -12.62
C GLN A 211 2.11 6.61 -13.52
N SER A 212 1.89 5.43 -12.91
CA SER A 212 1.38 4.25 -13.61
C SER A 212 -0.14 4.34 -13.72
N THR A 213 -0.59 5.30 -14.51
CA THR A 213 -2.00 5.74 -14.61
C THR A 213 -2.56 5.59 -16.03
N GLN A 214 -1.86 4.89 -16.92
CA GLN A 214 -2.30 4.66 -18.29
C GLN A 214 -2.27 3.18 -18.67
N VAL A 215 -3.15 2.77 -19.59
CA VAL A 215 -3.14 1.41 -20.16
C VAL A 215 -1.81 1.12 -20.82
N GLY A 216 -1.19 0.01 -20.41
CA GLY A 216 0.12 -0.43 -20.85
C GLY A 216 1.27 0.00 -19.93
N ASP A 217 0.99 0.78 -18.89
CA ASP A 217 1.98 1.08 -17.86
C ASP A 217 2.27 -0.15 -17.01
N VAL A 218 3.55 -0.31 -16.65
CA VAL A 218 4.01 -1.35 -15.74
C VAL A 218 4.81 -0.69 -14.62
N LEU A 219 4.44 -0.97 -13.38
CA LEU A 219 5.26 -0.66 -12.21
C LEU A 219 5.91 -1.93 -11.69
N ASN A 220 7.24 -1.97 -11.66
CA ASN A 220 7.98 -3.00 -10.95
C ASN A 220 8.55 -2.43 -9.65
N ARG A 221 7.95 -2.88 -8.54
CA ARG A 221 8.32 -2.53 -7.17
C ARG A 221 9.38 -3.51 -6.68
N ALA A 222 10.63 -3.21 -6.98
CA ALA A 222 11.79 -4.05 -6.74
C ALA A 222 12.31 -3.86 -5.30
N GLY A 223 11.56 -4.39 -4.33
CA GLY A 223 11.85 -4.31 -2.89
C GLY A 223 12.31 -5.65 -2.28
N MET A 224 12.08 -5.80 -0.97
CA MET A 224 12.31 -7.07 -0.24
C MET A 224 11.43 -8.21 -0.78
N SER A 225 10.16 -7.89 -1.03
CA SER A 225 9.34 -8.62 -1.99
C SER A 225 9.29 -7.79 -3.26
N GLU A 226 9.34 -8.46 -4.41
CA GLU A 226 9.27 -7.79 -5.70
C GLU A 226 7.86 -7.93 -6.29
N GLY A 227 7.20 -6.80 -6.52
CA GLY A 227 5.89 -6.75 -7.15
C GLY A 227 5.99 -6.28 -8.60
N ILE A 228 5.17 -6.83 -9.49
CA ILE A 228 4.93 -6.27 -10.81
C ILE A 228 3.44 -5.96 -10.92
N ASN A 229 3.12 -4.77 -11.40
CA ASN A 229 1.76 -4.26 -11.52
C ASN A 229 1.57 -3.75 -12.96
N PHE A 230 0.69 -4.40 -13.72
CA PHE A 230 0.34 -4.00 -15.09
C PHE A 230 -1.00 -3.27 -15.09
N ILE A 231 -1.09 -2.18 -15.86
CA ILE A 231 -2.28 -1.34 -15.92
C ILE A 231 -3.07 -1.60 -17.21
N THR A 232 -4.36 -1.83 -17.05
CA THR A 232 -5.32 -2.12 -18.14
C THR A 232 -6.66 -1.44 -17.85
N ASN A 233 -7.51 -1.27 -18.86
CA ASN A 233 -8.88 -0.78 -18.71
C ASN A 233 -9.93 -1.90 -18.73
N GLN A 234 -9.50 -3.16 -18.83
CA GLN A 234 -10.34 -4.34 -18.82
C GLN A 234 -9.72 -5.46 -18.00
N ILE A 235 -10.55 -6.23 -17.29
CA ILE A 235 -10.13 -7.43 -16.58
C ILE A 235 -9.71 -8.47 -17.62
N PRO A 236 -8.43 -8.89 -17.68
CA PRO A 236 -7.99 -9.88 -18.65
C PRO A 236 -8.48 -11.28 -18.28
N ASP A 237 -8.59 -12.14 -19.29
CA ASP A 237 -8.66 -13.58 -19.06
C ASP A 237 -7.33 -14.06 -18.46
N THR A 238 -7.41 -14.60 -17.24
CA THR A 238 -6.23 -15.08 -16.50
C THR A 238 -5.51 -16.23 -17.19
N SER A 239 -6.18 -16.98 -18.08
CA SER A 239 -5.57 -18.07 -18.86
C SER A 239 -4.59 -17.58 -19.92
N LEU A 240 -4.68 -16.30 -20.31
CA LEU A 240 -3.79 -15.65 -21.27
C LEU A 240 -2.59 -14.95 -20.60
N LEU A 241 -2.53 -14.96 -19.26
CA LEU A 241 -1.42 -14.35 -18.52
C LEU A 241 -0.21 -15.29 -18.47
N PRO A 242 1.02 -14.78 -18.46
CA PRO A 242 2.22 -15.60 -18.31
C PRO A 242 2.16 -16.48 -17.06
N THR A 243 2.66 -17.71 -17.18
CA THR A 243 2.79 -18.62 -16.03
C THR A 243 3.77 -18.06 -15.00
N VAL A 244 3.33 -18.06 -13.75
CA VAL A 244 4.11 -17.59 -12.60
C VAL A 244 4.05 -18.62 -11.47
N ASP A 245 5.09 -18.68 -10.64
CA ASP A 245 5.15 -19.58 -9.47
C ASP A 245 4.27 -19.12 -8.29
N SER A 246 3.48 -18.06 -8.50
CA SER A 246 2.52 -17.55 -7.53
C SER A 246 1.14 -17.44 -8.20
N PHE A 247 0.40 -16.37 -7.96
CA PHE A 247 -0.88 -16.13 -8.59
C PHE A 247 -1.05 -14.67 -8.95
N TRP A 248 -1.76 -14.45 -10.05
CA TRP A 248 -2.18 -13.12 -10.48
C TRP A 248 -3.29 -12.60 -9.57
N ARG A 249 -3.20 -11.32 -9.21
CA ARG A 249 -4.24 -10.58 -8.49
C ARG A 249 -4.72 -9.46 -9.38
N ILE A 250 -6.00 -9.49 -9.70
CA ILE A 250 -6.65 -8.43 -10.45
C ILE A 250 -7.45 -7.60 -9.45
N THR A 251 -7.09 -6.32 -9.33
CA THR A 251 -7.78 -5.38 -8.44
C THR A 251 -8.16 -4.13 -9.22
N PRO A 252 -9.14 -3.34 -8.76
CA PRO A 252 -9.34 -1.98 -9.27
C PRO A 252 -8.05 -1.15 -9.12
N HIS A 253 -7.91 -0.13 -9.96
CA HIS A 253 -6.95 0.95 -9.72
C HIS A 253 -7.57 2.00 -8.79
N VAL A 254 -6.79 2.99 -8.33
CA VAL A 254 -7.37 4.21 -7.71
C VAL A 254 -8.22 4.99 -8.72
N LEU A 255 -7.84 4.93 -10.00
CA LEU A 255 -8.56 5.59 -11.08
C LEU A 255 -9.70 4.66 -11.54
N PRO A 256 -10.97 5.09 -11.51
CA PRO A 256 -12.12 4.19 -11.69
C PRO A 256 -12.16 3.40 -13.00
N HIS A 257 -11.52 3.90 -14.05
CA HIS A 257 -11.52 3.31 -15.40
C HIS A 257 -10.35 2.34 -15.65
N LEU A 258 -9.55 2.03 -14.63
CA LEU A 258 -8.38 1.18 -14.73
C LEU A 258 -8.42 0.02 -13.72
N TYR A 259 -7.74 -1.05 -14.08
CA TYR A 259 -7.45 -2.20 -13.26
C TYR A 259 -5.94 -2.39 -13.15
N ASN A 260 -5.54 -2.92 -12.00
CA ASN A 260 -4.21 -3.40 -11.71
C ASN A 260 -4.18 -4.92 -11.82
N VAL A 261 -3.29 -5.45 -12.65
CA VAL A 261 -2.97 -6.88 -12.76
C VAL A 261 -1.61 -7.09 -12.12
N GLY A 262 -1.62 -7.57 -10.88
CA GLY A 262 -0.46 -7.66 -10.01
C GLY A 262 0.04 -9.09 -9.79
N VAL A 263 1.34 -9.25 -9.67
CA VAL A 263 2.00 -10.47 -9.17
C VAL A 263 3.08 -10.09 -8.18
N VAL A 264 3.32 -10.92 -7.17
CA VAL A 264 4.33 -10.68 -6.13
C VAL A 264 5.24 -11.90 -5.98
N PHE A 265 6.54 -11.64 -5.93
CA PHE A 265 7.60 -12.60 -5.65
C PHE A 265 8.15 -12.32 -4.25
N ASN A 266 7.96 -13.26 -3.35
CA ASN A 266 8.36 -13.11 -1.96
C ASN A 266 9.87 -13.33 -1.80
N GLU A 267 10.48 -12.64 -0.84
CA GLU A 267 11.85 -12.88 -0.36
C GLU A 267 12.98 -12.67 -1.39
N VAL A 268 12.67 -12.19 -2.58
CA VAL A 268 13.66 -11.91 -3.64
C VAL A 268 14.71 -10.89 -3.21
N GLY A 269 14.30 -9.78 -2.59
CA GLY A 269 15.26 -8.78 -2.15
C GLY A 269 16.14 -9.28 -1.01
N GLN A 270 15.64 -10.24 -0.21
CA GLN A 270 16.44 -10.91 0.81
C GLN A 270 17.47 -11.84 0.17
N LEU A 271 17.05 -12.64 -0.83
CA LEU A 271 17.94 -13.47 -1.64
C LEU A 271 19.06 -12.62 -2.26
N MET A 272 18.70 -11.51 -2.92
CA MET A 272 19.68 -10.61 -3.51
C MET A 272 20.64 -10.03 -2.47
N GLN A 273 20.16 -9.66 -1.28
CA GLN A 273 21.03 -9.18 -0.19
C GLN A 273 22.00 -10.25 0.31
N GLN A 274 21.57 -11.51 0.40
CA GLN A 274 22.42 -12.62 0.83
C GLN A 274 23.61 -12.82 -0.11
N HIS A 275 23.38 -12.61 -1.41
CA HIS A 275 24.39 -12.67 -2.45
C HIS A 275 25.03 -11.31 -2.77
N ASN A 276 24.81 -10.29 -1.93
CA ASN A 276 25.33 -8.93 -2.13
C ASN A 276 25.04 -8.34 -3.54
N TYR A 277 23.91 -8.73 -4.12
CA TYR A 277 23.48 -8.35 -5.47
C TYR A 277 24.46 -8.74 -6.59
N ASP A 278 25.27 -9.78 -6.38
CA ASP A 278 26.21 -10.30 -7.37
C ASP A 278 25.46 -10.86 -8.59
N LEU A 279 25.76 -10.32 -9.77
CA LEU A 279 25.08 -10.73 -11.01
C LEU A 279 25.65 -12.02 -11.60
N ASP A 280 26.77 -12.54 -11.10
CA ASP A 280 27.28 -13.85 -11.51
C ASP A 280 26.52 -15.00 -10.82
N GLU A 281 25.76 -14.69 -9.78
CA GLU A 281 24.95 -15.65 -9.05
C GLU A 281 23.73 -16.10 -9.87
N VAL A 282 23.67 -17.40 -10.12
CA VAL A 282 22.66 -18.03 -10.98
C VAL A 282 21.24 -17.71 -10.49
N GLU A 283 21.01 -17.69 -9.18
CA GLU A 283 19.69 -17.42 -8.61
C GLU A 283 19.22 -15.99 -8.89
N ILE A 284 20.14 -15.01 -8.88
CA ILE A 284 19.85 -13.62 -9.24
C ILE A 284 19.55 -13.53 -10.74
N GLN A 285 20.37 -14.14 -11.59
CA GLN A 285 20.17 -14.14 -13.03
C GLN A 285 18.83 -14.78 -13.43
N LEU A 286 18.50 -15.93 -12.84
CA LEU A 286 17.23 -16.63 -13.06
C LEU A 286 16.03 -15.78 -12.66
N HIS A 287 16.12 -15.10 -11.52
CA HIS A 287 15.05 -14.22 -11.07
C HIS A 287 14.86 -13.02 -12.02
N VAL A 288 15.95 -12.37 -12.43
CA VAL A 288 15.88 -11.26 -13.41
C VAL A 288 15.28 -11.74 -14.73
N ALA A 289 15.75 -12.87 -15.26
CA ALA A 289 15.24 -13.47 -16.50
C ALA A 289 13.74 -13.78 -16.40
N LYS A 290 13.28 -14.30 -15.25
CA LYS A 290 11.86 -14.57 -14.99
C LYS A 290 11.02 -13.30 -15.02
N ILE A 291 11.46 -12.24 -14.34
CA ILE A 291 10.76 -10.95 -14.31
C ILE A 291 10.66 -10.35 -15.72
N THR A 292 11.78 -10.33 -16.46
CA THR A 292 11.81 -9.76 -17.81
C THR A 292 11.00 -10.59 -18.80
N ARG A 293 11.00 -11.92 -18.64
CA ARG A 293 10.12 -12.83 -19.41
C ARG A 293 8.65 -12.46 -19.21
N ILE A 294 8.22 -12.24 -17.97
CA ILE A 294 6.82 -11.86 -17.69
C ILE A 294 6.46 -10.54 -18.37
N TRP A 295 7.37 -9.56 -18.40
CA TRP A 295 7.13 -8.31 -19.13
C TRP A 295 6.98 -8.54 -20.63
N ASN A 296 7.90 -9.31 -21.22
CA ASN A 296 7.99 -9.52 -22.65
C ASN A 296 6.88 -10.44 -23.19
N GLU A 297 6.41 -11.39 -22.38
CA GLU A 297 5.38 -12.38 -22.74
C GLU A 297 3.96 -11.94 -22.34
N MET A 298 3.77 -10.73 -21.80
CA MET A 298 2.44 -10.26 -21.40
C MET A 298 1.53 -10.09 -22.63
N GLN A 299 0.41 -10.82 -22.70
CA GLN A 299 -0.40 -10.96 -23.92
C GLN A 299 -1.92 -10.64 -23.85
N PRO A 300 -2.50 -10.11 -22.76
CA PRO A 300 -3.70 -9.27 -22.91
C PRO A 300 -3.42 -7.77 -22.74
N ILE A 301 -2.21 -7.40 -22.31
CA ILE A 301 -1.84 -6.00 -22.04
C ILE A 301 -0.66 -5.63 -22.92
N ASN A 302 -0.85 -4.64 -23.79
CA ASN A 302 0.24 -4.06 -24.58
C ASN A 302 1.12 -3.18 -23.69
N VAL A 303 2.26 -3.72 -23.25
CA VAL A 303 3.22 -3.01 -22.39
C VAL A 303 3.88 -1.87 -23.16
N LYS A 304 3.68 -0.64 -22.69
CA LYS A 304 4.23 0.58 -23.30
C LYS A 304 5.49 1.06 -22.60
N GLN A 305 5.53 0.97 -21.27
CA GLN A 305 6.64 1.43 -20.46
C GLN A 305 6.68 0.70 -19.12
N ILE A 306 7.89 0.49 -18.62
CA ILE A 306 8.15 -0.10 -17.32
C ILE A 306 8.83 0.95 -16.44
N ARG A 307 8.29 1.13 -15.24
CA ARG A 307 8.87 1.98 -14.21
C ARG A 307 9.42 1.12 -13.09
N LEU A 308 10.70 1.29 -12.78
CA LEU A 308 11.38 0.58 -11.70
C LEU A 308 11.48 1.47 -10.45
N CYS A 309 11.12 0.91 -9.30
CA CYS A 309 11.30 1.55 -8.00
C CYS A 309 11.72 0.53 -6.93
N GLY A 310 11.92 0.98 -5.69
CA GLY A 310 12.30 0.13 -4.57
C GLY A 310 13.82 0.01 -4.37
N GLY A 311 14.22 -0.69 -3.31
CA GLY A 311 15.61 -0.73 -2.86
C GLY A 311 16.58 -1.41 -3.84
N GLN A 312 16.11 -2.34 -4.68
CA GLN A 312 16.96 -2.98 -5.68
C GLN A 312 17.49 -1.96 -6.73
N THR A 313 16.80 -0.83 -6.93
CA THR A 313 17.19 0.15 -7.94
C THR A 313 18.44 0.94 -7.60
N TYR A 314 18.96 0.83 -6.37
CA TYR A 314 20.28 1.38 -6.02
C TYR A 314 21.43 0.65 -6.72
N HIS A 315 21.20 -0.57 -7.24
CA HIS A 315 22.20 -1.38 -7.93
C HIS A 315 22.11 -1.15 -9.45
N GLN A 316 23.02 -0.33 -9.98
CA GLN A 316 22.98 0.10 -11.39
C GLN A 316 23.13 -1.05 -12.38
N ASP A 317 23.98 -2.04 -12.08
CA ASP A 317 24.19 -3.19 -12.95
C ASP A 317 22.93 -4.06 -13.05
N LEU A 318 22.22 -4.25 -11.94
CA LEU A 318 20.93 -4.95 -11.92
C LEU A 318 19.89 -4.22 -12.80
N ASN A 319 19.84 -2.88 -12.71
CA ASN A 319 18.97 -2.07 -13.57
C ASN A 319 19.36 -2.19 -15.05
N ALA A 320 20.66 -2.20 -15.35
CA ALA A 320 21.19 -2.37 -16.70
C ALA A 320 20.86 -3.75 -17.27
N MET A 321 20.96 -4.80 -16.45
CA MET A 321 20.58 -6.16 -16.82
C MET A 321 19.08 -6.26 -17.13
N LYS A 322 18.21 -5.74 -16.24
CA LYS A 322 16.76 -5.66 -16.48
C LYS A 322 16.44 -4.91 -17.77
N ARG A 323 17.13 -3.80 -18.03
CA ARG A 323 16.96 -3.01 -19.27
C ARG A 323 17.40 -3.78 -20.52
N ARG A 324 18.54 -4.48 -20.48
CA ARG A 324 19.06 -5.26 -21.61
C ARG A 324 18.11 -6.40 -21.99
N LEU A 325 17.47 -7.02 -21.01
CA LEU A 325 16.59 -8.17 -21.21
C LEU A 325 15.13 -7.79 -21.49
N SER A 326 14.74 -6.54 -21.26
CA SER A 326 13.39 -6.07 -21.56
C SER A 326 13.25 -5.67 -23.04
N HIS A 327 12.13 -6.03 -23.64
CA HIS A 327 11.74 -5.54 -24.98
C HIS A 327 11.03 -4.19 -24.93
N HIS A 328 10.86 -3.60 -23.73
CA HIS A 328 10.07 -2.40 -23.51
C HIS A 328 10.93 -1.28 -22.89
N PRO A 329 10.57 0.00 -23.11
CA PRO A 329 11.21 1.13 -22.44
C PRO A 329 11.17 0.98 -20.92
N LEU A 330 12.32 1.17 -20.28
CA LEU A 330 12.48 1.00 -18.84
C LEU A 330 13.11 2.23 -18.18
N HIS A 331 12.33 2.84 -17.29
CA HIS A 331 12.64 4.06 -16.55
C HIS A 331 12.81 3.75 -15.06
N VAL A 332 13.95 4.13 -14.48
CA VAL A 332 14.15 4.03 -13.02
C VAL A 332 13.67 5.34 -12.41
N LEU A 333 12.75 5.28 -11.43
CA LEU A 333 12.25 6.50 -10.78
C LEU A 333 13.38 7.22 -10.04
N ARG A 334 13.45 8.55 -10.19
CA ARG A 334 14.42 9.38 -9.48
C ARG A 334 14.23 9.29 -7.96
N PHE A 335 12.99 9.40 -7.48
CA PHE A 335 12.64 9.08 -6.10
C PHE A 335 12.01 7.68 -6.05
N ASN A 336 12.77 6.72 -5.52
CA ASN A 336 12.42 5.29 -5.60
C ASN A 336 11.40 4.80 -4.56
N GLN A 337 10.70 5.71 -3.87
CA GLN A 337 9.64 5.42 -2.90
C GLN A 337 8.30 5.99 -3.39
N PRO A 338 7.75 5.48 -4.50
CA PRO A 338 6.55 6.03 -5.11
C PRO A 338 5.33 5.95 -4.19
N GLU A 339 5.29 5.04 -3.22
CA GLU A 339 4.25 5.00 -2.18
C GLU A 339 4.18 6.30 -1.35
N LEU A 340 5.30 7.01 -1.16
CA LEU A 340 5.29 8.29 -0.45
C LEU A 340 4.85 9.43 -1.38
N THR A 341 5.25 9.38 -2.64
CA THR A 341 4.82 10.34 -3.67
C THR A 341 3.31 10.24 -3.94
N GLY A 342 2.79 9.02 -4.07
CA GLY A 342 1.37 8.78 -4.29
C GLY A 342 0.51 9.27 -3.14
N ASN A 343 0.99 9.12 -1.89
CA ASN A 343 0.34 9.69 -0.72
C ASN A 343 0.25 11.21 -0.81
N ALA A 344 1.32 11.87 -1.26
CA ALA A 344 1.33 13.31 -1.44
C ALA A 344 0.34 13.75 -2.55
N MET A 345 0.33 13.04 -3.68
CA MET A 345 -0.61 13.27 -4.79
C MET A 345 -2.05 13.13 -4.34
N TYR A 346 -2.36 12.06 -3.62
CA TYR A 346 -3.71 11.78 -3.15
C TYR A 346 -4.18 12.81 -2.12
N GLY A 347 -3.32 13.19 -1.16
CA GLY A 347 -3.63 14.24 -0.18
C GLY A 347 -3.80 15.62 -0.82
N ALA A 348 -2.94 15.98 -1.79
CA ALA A 348 -3.05 17.26 -2.49
C ALA A 348 -4.38 17.37 -3.27
N TRP A 349 -4.83 16.28 -3.88
CA TRP A 349 -6.16 16.21 -4.50
C TRP A 349 -7.29 16.32 -3.46
N LEU A 350 -7.28 15.49 -2.41
CA LEU A 350 -8.36 15.47 -1.41
C LEU A 350 -8.46 16.74 -0.56
N SER A 351 -7.39 17.54 -0.50
CA SER A 351 -7.41 18.85 0.16
C SER A 351 -7.83 20.00 -0.76
N GLY A 352 -8.11 19.71 -2.03
CA GLY A 352 -8.52 20.70 -3.03
C GLY A 352 -7.38 21.57 -3.56
N TYR A 353 -6.11 21.17 -3.35
CA TYR A 353 -4.98 21.88 -3.95
C TYR A 353 -4.93 21.68 -5.47
N TYR A 354 -5.36 20.51 -5.95
CA TYR A 354 -5.61 20.20 -7.35
C TYR A 354 -7.08 19.85 -7.55
N ALA A 355 -7.64 20.18 -8.73
CA ALA A 355 -9.05 19.95 -9.01
C ALA A 355 -9.37 18.46 -9.23
N THR A 356 -8.43 17.71 -9.80
CA THR A 356 -8.55 16.27 -10.04
C THR A 356 -7.35 15.49 -9.52
N LEU A 357 -7.53 14.18 -9.33
CA LEU A 357 -6.44 13.30 -8.94
C LEU A 357 -5.38 13.22 -10.05
N GLU A 358 -5.81 13.19 -11.31
CA GLU A 358 -4.93 13.18 -12.48
C GLU A 358 -4.06 14.43 -12.55
N GLU A 359 -4.63 15.62 -12.31
CA GLU A 359 -3.87 16.88 -12.26
C GLU A 359 -2.80 16.83 -11.17
N SER A 360 -3.14 16.29 -10.00
CA SER A 360 -2.19 16.09 -8.90
C SER A 360 -1.06 15.12 -9.28
N VAL A 361 -1.40 13.99 -9.91
CA VAL A 361 -0.41 13.01 -10.38
C VAL A 361 0.54 13.62 -11.40
N ASP A 362 0.03 14.40 -12.35
CA ASP A 362 0.86 15.04 -13.38
C ASP A 362 1.75 16.13 -12.80
N ALA A 363 1.23 16.98 -11.91
CA ALA A 363 1.97 18.11 -11.37
C ALA A 363 3.08 17.69 -10.41
N ILE A 364 2.80 16.80 -9.45
CA ILE A 364 3.82 16.30 -8.52
C ILE A 364 4.77 15.33 -9.24
N GLY A 365 4.26 14.53 -10.17
CA GLY A 365 5.06 13.56 -10.92
C GLY A 365 6.21 14.20 -11.68
N LYS A 366 5.95 15.32 -12.38
CA LYS A 366 6.97 16.09 -13.12
C LYS A 366 8.13 16.61 -12.26
N GLU A 367 7.88 16.88 -10.99
CA GLU A 367 8.89 17.42 -10.07
C GLU A 367 9.72 16.30 -9.41
N VAL A 368 9.15 15.12 -9.25
CA VAL A 368 9.69 14.03 -8.42
C VAL A 368 10.32 12.90 -9.23
N ASN A 369 9.76 12.55 -10.38
CA ASN A 369 10.17 11.44 -11.25
C ASN A 369 10.97 11.92 -12.45
#